data_AF-A0A0J9ER75-F1
#
_entry.id   AF-A0A0J9ER75-F1
#
_cell.length_a   1.000
_cell.length_b   1.000
_cell.length_c   1.000
_cell.angle_alpha   90.00
_cell.angle_beta   90.00
_cell.angle_gamma   90.00
#
_symmetry.space_group_name_H-M   'P 1'
#
loop_
_entity.id
_entity.type
_entity.pdbx_description
1 polymer ?
#
loop_
_entity_poly.entity_id
_entity_poly.type
_entity_poly.pdbx_seq_one_letter_code
_entity_poly.pdbx_strand_id
1 'polypeptide(L)'
;MQLDDSRSSLQYRIFIIFQITVIPALILAQVEPRYDIVCMIFYRESASKTYKQFPFALSMVLAEIPYNILCSVIFFLPIYYIPGLQSSSERAGYQFLMVLIAEMFAVTGGQMIAALTLSAFIAAQLNPPFHIILALFCGVAIPKPQIPRFWRV
;
A
#
# COMPACT_ATOMS: atom_id res chain seq x y z
N MET A 1 -27.09 0.02 -9.69
CA MET A 1 -26.67 -0.78 -8.51
C MET A 1 -26.55 0.19 -7.34
N GLN A 2 -27.64 0.46 -6.63
CA GLN A 2 -27.62 1.29 -5.43
C GLN A 2 -27.63 0.36 -4.21
N LEU A 3 -26.76 0.62 -3.25
CA LEU A 3 -26.66 -0.13 -2.00
C LEU A 3 -27.90 0.17 -1.14
N ASP A 4 -28.89 -0.71 -1.17
CA ASP A 4 -30.06 -0.72 -0.26
C ASP A 4 -29.63 -0.93 1.22
N ASP A 5 -30.51 -0.83 2.21
CA ASP A 5 -30.16 -1.04 3.64
C ASP A 5 -30.20 -2.52 4.09
N SER A 6 -30.24 -3.46 3.13
CA SER A 6 -30.21 -4.90 3.38
C SER A 6 -28.87 -5.38 3.97
N ARG A 7 -28.90 -6.45 4.78
CA ARG A 7 -27.68 -7.04 5.38
C ARG A 7 -26.61 -7.41 4.34
N SER A 8 -27.03 -7.79 3.14
CA SER A 8 -26.14 -8.11 2.02
C SER A 8 -25.37 -6.88 1.53
N SER A 9 -25.99 -5.68 1.49
CA SER A 9 -25.33 -4.45 1.06
C SER A 9 -24.25 -4.02 2.05
N LEU A 10 -24.47 -4.26 3.35
CA LEU A 10 -23.49 -3.95 4.39
C LEU A 10 -22.23 -4.81 4.23
N GLN A 11 -22.40 -6.09 3.90
CA GLN A 11 -21.28 -6.98 3.59
C GLN A 11 -20.53 -6.52 2.33
N TYR A 12 -21.23 -6.10 1.27
CA TYR A 12 -20.58 -5.55 0.08
C TYR A 12 -19.78 -4.27 0.38
N ARG A 13 -20.30 -3.37 1.23
CA ARG A 13 -19.55 -2.16 1.66
C ARG A 13 -18.25 -2.52 2.37
N ILE A 14 -18.29 -3.48 3.30
CA ILE A 14 -17.09 -3.97 4.00
C ILE A 14 -16.10 -4.59 3.02
N PHE A 15 -16.59 -5.39 2.06
CA PHE A 15 -15.74 -6.03 1.07
C PHE A 15 -15.05 -5.03 0.13
N ILE A 16 -15.75 -3.98 -0.31
CA ILE A 16 -15.18 -2.91 -1.13
C ILE A 16 -14.05 -2.19 -0.38
N ILE A 17 -14.24 -1.91 0.91
CA ILE A 17 -13.19 -1.29 1.74
C ILE A 17 -12.01 -2.25 1.92
N PHE A 18 -12.29 -3.55 2.10
CA PHE A 18 -11.25 -4.58 2.21
C PHE A 18 -10.42 -4.71 0.93
N GLN A 19 -10.97 -4.45 -0.26
CA GLN A 19 -10.18 -4.48 -1.51
C GLN A 19 -9.00 -3.49 -1.51
N ILE A 20 -9.01 -2.46 -0.66
CA ILE A 20 -7.87 -1.55 -0.49
C ILE A 20 -6.64 -2.29 0.05
N THR A 21 -6.82 -3.36 0.83
CA THR A 21 -5.67 -4.14 1.33
C THR A 21 -4.93 -4.87 0.23
N VAL A 22 -5.54 -5.09 -0.94
CA VAL A 22 -4.88 -5.72 -2.10
C VAL A 22 -3.84 -4.78 -2.73
N ILE A 23 -4.03 -3.45 -2.59
CA ILE A 23 -3.11 -2.46 -3.17
C ILE A 23 -1.68 -2.63 -2.65
N PRO A 24 -1.42 -2.72 -1.31
CA PRO A 24 -0.09 -3.00 -0.81
C PRO A 24 0.59 -4.20 -1.46
N ALA A 25 -0.12 -5.31 -1.64
CA ALA A 25 0.46 -6.51 -2.25
C ALA A 25 0.93 -6.27 -3.68
N LEU A 26 0.17 -5.50 -4.47
CA LEU A 26 0.53 -5.15 -5.84
C LEU A 26 1.72 -4.19 -5.91
N ILE A 27 1.74 -3.19 -5.03
CA ILE A 27 2.79 -2.16 -4.99
C ILE A 27 4.11 -2.77 -4.54
N LEU A 28 4.10 -3.63 -3.52
CA LEU A 28 5.30 -4.30 -3.01
C LEU A 28 6.05 -5.03 -4.13
N ALA A 29 5.32 -5.77 -4.98
CA ALA A 29 5.90 -6.50 -6.11
C ALA A 29 6.51 -5.61 -7.20
N GLN A 30 6.10 -4.35 -7.30
CA GLN A 30 6.57 -3.40 -8.32
C GLN A 30 7.69 -2.48 -7.80
N VAL A 31 7.64 -2.11 -6.52
CA VAL A 31 8.60 -1.20 -5.88
C VAL A 31 9.97 -1.86 -5.72
N GLU A 32 10.03 -3.15 -5.36
CA GLU A 32 11.30 -3.87 -5.19
C GLU A 32 12.21 -3.83 -6.42
N PRO A 33 11.78 -4.25 -7.62
CA PRO A 33 12.66 -4.20 -8.79
C PRO A 33 13.03 -2.77 -9.18
N ARG A 34 12.17 -1.78 -8.87
CA ARG A 34 12.49 -0.36 -9.09
C ARG A 34 13.59 0.11 -8.14
N TYR A 35 13.49 -0.25 -6.86
CA TYR A 35 14.46 0.10 -5.83
C TYR A 35 15.84 -0.51 -6.15
N ASP A 36 15.88 -1.77 -6.60
CA ASP A 36 17.13 -2.46 -6.95
C ASP A 36 17.87 -1.76 -8.11
N ILE A 37 17.14 -1.35 -9.15
CA ILE A 37 17.72 -0.60 -10.28
C ILE A 37 18.33 0.72 -9.80
N VAL A 38 17.60 1.44 -8.96
CA VAL A 38 18.01 2.75 -8.43
C VAL A 38 19.24 2.59 -7.51
N CYS A 39 19.31 1.54 -6.70
CA CYS A 39 20.49 1.20 -5.91
C CYS A 39 21.71 0.85 -6.77
N MET A 40 21.55 0.08 -7.84
CA MET A 40 22.66 -0.23 -8.75
C MET A 40 23.27 1.03 -9.37
N ILE A 41 22.42 1.99 -9.75
CA ILE A 41 22.84 3.29 -10.27
C ILE A 41 23.63 4.07 -9.20
N PHE A 42 23.10 4.12 -7.98
CA PHE A 42 23.78 4.78 -6.85
C PHE A 42 25.15 4.20 -6.54
N TYR A 43 25.30 2.88 -6.51
CA TYR A 43 26.61 2.25 -6.24
C TYR A 43 27.65 2.65 -7.30
N ARG A 44 27.24 2.69 -8.57
CA ARG A 44 28.09 3.13 -9.67
C ARG A 44 28.51 4.59 -9.54
N GLU A 45 27.60 5.48 -9.16
CA GLU A 45 27.83 6.92 -9.13
C GLU A 45 28.46 7.43 -7.82
N SER A 46 28.27 6.67 -6.74
CA SER A 46 28.97 6.85 -5.48
C SER A 46 30.43 6.43 -5.60
N ALA A 47 30.75 5.42 -6.42
CA ALA A 47 32.14 5.03 -6.68
C ALA A 47 32.94 6.15 -7.37
N SER A 48 32.28 6.96 -8.22
CA SER A 48 32.88 8.15 -8.85
C SER A 48 32.80 9.42 -7.98
N LYS A 49 32.32 9.34 -6.74
CA LYS A 49 32.15 10.46 -5.78
C LYS A 49 31.24 11.59 -6.30
N THR A 50 30.27 11.28 -7.15
CA THR A 50 29.41 12.29 -7.80
C THR A 50 28.40 12.92 -6.83
N TYR A 51 27.82 12.13 -5.91
CA TYR A 51 26.87 12.60 -4.88
C TYR A 51 26.93 11.75 -3.61
N LYS A 52 26.44 12.35 -2.51
CA LYS A 52 26.29 11.69 -1.21
C LYS A 52 24.96 10.92 -1.13
N GLN A 53 24.84 9.99 -0.18
CA GLN A 53 23.65 9.15 0.02
C GLN A 53 22.38 9.96 0.40
N PHE A 54 22.54 11.05 1.14
CA PHE A 54 21.42 11.88 1.61
C PHE A 54 20.60 12.54 0.47
N PRO A 55 21.21 13.30 -0.47
CA PRO A 55 20.47 13.88 -1.59
C PRO A 55 19.85 12.83 -2.52
N PHE A 56 20.48 11.66 -2.64
CA PHE A 56 19.93 10.54 -3.40
C PHE A 56 18.62 10.03 -2.78
N ALA A 57 18.62 9.71 -1.48
CA ALA A 57 17.40 9.25 -0.78
C ALA A 57 16.29 10.31 -0.83
N LEU A 58 16.63 11.60 -0.66
CA LEU A 58 15.65 12.68 -0.74
C LEU A 58 15.03 12.81 -2.14
N SER A 59 15.84 12.70 -3.19
CA SER A 59 15.36 12.75 -4.57
C SER A 59 14.41 11.60 -4.90
N MET A 60 14.67 10.41 -4.34
CA MET A 60 13.82 9.23 -4.51
C MET A 60 12.44 9.45 -3.89
N VAL A 61 12.38 9.88 -2.63
CA VAL A 61 11.11 10.15 -1.94
C VAL A 61 10.32 11.25 -2.64
N LEU A 62 10.98 12.33 -3.07
CA LEU A 62 10.33 13.43 -3.78
C LEU A 62 9.76 13.00 -5.14
N ALA A 63 10.43 12.08 -5.85
CA ALA A 63 9.95 11.56 -7.12
C ALA A 63 8.73 10.63 -6.97
N GLU A 64 8.60 9.95 -5.83
CA GLU A 64 7.51 9.02 -5.56
C GLU A 64 6.21 9.71 -5.12
N ILE A 65 6.28 10.84 -4.42
CA ILE A 65 5.09 11.59 -3.98
C ILE A 65 4.09 11.89 -5.12
N PRO A 66 4.48 12.50 -6.26
CA PRO A 66 3.54 12.80 -7.33
C PRO A 66 2.97 11.53 -7.99
N TYR A 67 3.77 10.48 -8.09
CA TYR A 67 3.32 9.19 -8.63
C TYR A 67 2.29 8.53 -7.71
N ASN A 68 2.53 8.50 -6.41
CA ASN A 68 1.60 7.97 -5.42
C ASN A 68 0.28 8.74 -5.39
N ILE A 69 0.33 10.08 -5.49
CA ILE A 69 -0.90 10.88 -5.56
C ILE A 69 -1.72 10.53 -6.82
N LEU A 70 -1.06 10.41 -7.97
CA LEU A 70 -1.74 10.07 -9.23
C LEU A 70 -2.37 8.67 -9.18
N CYS A 71 -1.62 7.68 -8.72
CA CYS A 71 -2.09 6.30 -8.57
C CYS A 71 -3.25 6.21 -7.56
N SER A 72 -3.15 6.92 -6.43
CA SER A 72 -4.22 7.01 -5.44
C SER A 72 -5.52 7.57 -6.01
N VAL A 73 -5.43 8.63 -6.82
CA VAL A 73 -6.61 9.23 -7.48
C VAL A 73 -7.23 8.25 -8.48
N ILE A 74 -6.41 7.63 -9.34
CA ILE A 74 -6.87 6.67 -10.34
C ILE A 74 -7.53 5.47 -9.69
N PHE A 75 -7.02 5.01 -8.55
CA PHE A 75 -7.58 3.89 -7.81
C PHE A 75 -8.84 4.26 -7.01
N PHE A 76 -8.87 5.44 -6.40
CA PHE A 76 -9.99 5.93 -5.61
C PHE A 76 -11.26 6.12 -6.46
N LEU A 77 -11.13 6.66 -7.67
CA LEU A 77 -12.26 6.95 -8.56
C LEU A 77 -13.17 5.74 -8.82
N PRO A 78 -12.67 4.59 -9.32
CA PRO A 78 -13.52 3.42 -9.58
C PRO A 78 -14.06 2.80 -8.30
N ILE A 79 -13.25 2.68 -7.24
CA ILE A 79 -13.70 2.07 -5.97
C ILE A 79 -14.81 2.87 -5.31
N TYR A 80 -14.76 4.20 -5.38
CA TYR A 80 -15.70 5.05 -4.68
C TYR A 80 -16.98 5.31 -5.49
N TYR A 81 -16.85 5.60 -6.78
CA TYR A 81 -17.97 6.03 -7.61
C TYR A 81 -18.73 4.88 -8.28
N ILE A 82 -18.09 3.76 -8.63
CA ILE A 82 -18.78 2.63 -9.28
C ILE A 82 -19.85 1.99 -8.39
N PRO A 83 -19.59 1.72 -7.09
CA PRO A 83 -20.61 1.12 -6.22
C PRO A 83 -21.60 2.14 -5.68
N GLY A 84 -21.41 3.44 -5.96
CA GLY A 84 -22.27 4.52 -5.49
C GLY A 84 -22.22 4.68 -3.97
N LEU A 85 -21.01 4.76 -3.38
CA LEU A 85 -20.88 5.10 -1.96
C LEU A 85 -21.41 6.52 -1.69
N GLN A 86 -21.66 6.83 -0.41
CA GLN A 86 -22.23 8.10 0.01
C GLN A 86 -21.48 9.29 -0.55
N SER A 87 -22.12 10.11 -1.39
CA SER A 87 -21.48 11.21 -2.12
C SER A 87 -21.13 12.45 -1.26
N SER A 88 -21.18 12.36 0.08
CA SER A 88 -20.79 13.47 0.94
C SER A 88 -19.28 13.70 0.81
N SER A 89 -18.88 14.93 0.48
CA SER A 89 -17.49 15.32 0.23
C SER A 89 -16.57 15.02 1.42
N GLU A 90 -17.09 15.08 2.65
CA GLU A 90 -16.35 14.75 3.88
C GLU A 90 -15.95 13.27 3.95
N ARG A 91 -16.84 12.36 3.52
CA ARG A 91 -16.61 10.92 3.53
C ARG A 91 -15.72 10.51 2.36
N ALA A 92 -15.89 11.17 1.22
CA ALA A 92 -15.05 10.98 0.03
C ALA A 92 -13.60 11.39 0.33
N GLY A 93 -13.40 12.56 0.93
CA GLY A 93 -12.08 13.07 1.32
C GLY A 93 -11.39 12.18 2.35
N TYR A 94 -12.13 11.72 3.36
CA TYR A 94 -11.58 10.78 4.36
C TYR A 94 -11.15 9.46 3.71
N GLN A 95 -11.98 8.89 2.84
CA GLN A 95 -11.67 7.65 2.16
C GLN A 95 -10.45 7.78 1.24
N PHE A 96 -10.37 8.87 0.48
CA PHE A 96 -9.21 9.18 -0.37
C PHE A 96 -7.93 9.31 0.46
N LEU A 97 -7.97 10.03 1.58
CA LEU A 97 -6.81 10.20 2.45
C LEU A 97 -6.34 8.87 3.05
N MET A 98 -7.27 7.98 3.41
CA MET A 98 -6.93 6.63 3.88
C MET A 98 -6.27 5.78 2.79
N VAL A 99 -6.74 5.86 1.54
CA VAL A 99 -6.10 5.18 0.40
C VAL A 99 -4.69 5.74 0.16
N LEU A 100 -4.53 7.06 0.16
CA LEU A 100 -3.24 7.71 -0.04
C LEU A 100 -2.21 7.32 1.04
N ILE A 101 -2.61 7.30 2.31
CA ILE A 101 -1.73 6.88 3.41
C ILE A 101 -1.38 5.40 3.28
N ALA A 102 -2.35 4.53 2.95
CA ALA A 102 -2.10 3.11 2.76
C ALA A 102 -1.13 2.84 1.60
N GLU A 103 -1.23 3.61 0.52
CA GLU A 103 -0.33 3.55 -0.63
C GLU A 103 1.09 4.03 -0.28
N MET A 104 1.22 5.16 0.42
CA MET A 104 2.51 5.63 0.92
C MET A 104 3.15 4.62 1.89
N PHE A 105 2.34 3.99 2.75
CA PHE A 105 2.81 2.93 3.64
C PHE A 105 3.29 1.71 2.86
N ALA A 106 2.59 1.32 1.79
CA ALA A 106 3.00 0.20 0.96
C ALA A 106 4.33 0.44 0.23
N VAL A 107 4.50 1.63 -0.35
CA VAL A 107 5.75 2.01 -1.04
C VAL A 107 6.92 2.02 -0.07
N THR A 108 6.77 2.72 1.06
CA THR A 108 7.84 2.81 2.07
C THR A 108 8.14 1.45 2.71
N GLY A 109 7.12 0.61 2.94
CA GLY A 109 7.28 -0.76 3.38
C GLY A 109 8.05 -1.63 2.38
N GLY A 110 7.76 -1.51 1.08
CA GLY A 110 8.46 -2.24 0.03
C GLY A 110 9.93 -1.82 -0.11
N GLN A 111 10.20 -0.52 -0.05
CA GLN A 111 11.57 -0.01 -0.03
C GLN A 111 12.34 -0.49 1.20
N MET A 112 11.70 -0.58 2.36
CA MET A 112 12.32 -1.12 3.58
C MET A 112 12.70 -2.58 3.41
N ILE A 113 11.81 -3.41 2.86
CA ILE A 113 12.07 -4.84 2.62
C ILE A 113 13.20 -5.02 1.59
N ALA A 114 13.17 -4.23 0.51
CA ALA A 114 14.23 -4.22 -0.50
C ALA A 114 15.58 -3.79 0.09
N ALA A 115 15.61 -2.74 0.92
CA ALA A 115 16.84 -2.25 1.55
C ALA A 115 17.44 -3.23 2.56
N LEU A 116 16.61 -4.05 3.23
CA LEU A 116 17.06 -5.07 4.18
C LEU A 116 17.58 -6.34 3.50
N THR A 117 17.28 -6.53 2.22
CA THR A 117 17.53 -7.79 1.53
C THR A 117 18.63 -7.65 0.49
N LEU A 118 19.60 -8.57 0.48
CA LEU A 118 20.72 -8.56 -0.48
C LEU A 118 20.34 -9.14 -1.87
N SER A 119 19.14 -9.72 -2.00
CA SER A 119 18.68 -10.39 -3.21
C SER A 119 17.19 -10.16 -3.45
N ALA A 120 16.85 -9.74 -4.67
CA ALA A 120 15.46 -9.60 -5.13
C ALA A 120 14.63 -10.88 -4.92
N PHE A 121 15.26 -12.06 -5.04
CA PHE A 121 14.57 -13.32 -4.82
C PHE A 121 14.11 -13.48 -3.37
N ILE A 122 14.94 -13.10 -2.40
CA ILE A 122 14.59 -13.22 -0.98
C ILE A 122 13.53 -12.16 -0.63
N ALA A 123 13.62 -10.96 -1.20
CA ALA A 123 12.66 -9.87 -0.96
C ALA A 123 11.24 -10.28 -1.43
N ALA A 124 11.15 -10.85 -2.63
CA ALA A 124 9.91 -11.37 -3.18
C ALA A 124 9.28 -12.48 -2.31
N GLN A 125 10.07 -13.25 -1.56
CA GLN A 125 9.56 -14.29 -0.64
C GLN A 125 9.18 -13.74 0.74
N LEU A 126 9.71 -12.59 1.15
CA LEU A 126 9.35 -11.92 2.41
C LEU A 126 8.06 -11.10 2.28
N ASN A 127 7.70 -10.67 1.07
CA ASN A 127 6.47 -9.92 0.82
C ASN A 127 5.17 -10.67 1.20
N PRO A 128 4.94 -11.92 0.77
CA PRO A 128 3.74 -12.66 1.12
C PRO A 128 3.48 -12.80 2.62
N PRO A 129 4.43 -13.26 3.47
CA PRO A 129 4.17 -13.39 4.90
C PRO A 129 3.94 -12.04 5.58
N PHE A 130 4.66 -10.98 5.17
CA PHE A 130 4.44 -9.63 5.68
C PHE A 130 3.02 -9.13 5.36
N HIS A 131 2.60 -9.28 4.11
CA HIS A 131 1.27 -8.87 3.66
C HIS A 131 0.15 -9.68 4.34
N ILE A 132 0.31 -11.00 4.47
CA ILE A 132 -0.68 -11.88 5.10
C ILE A 132 -0.91 -11.49 6.56
N ILE A 133 0.13 -11.16 7.31
CA ILE A 133 -0.01 -10.71 8.71
C ILE A 133 -0.88 -9.45 8.76
N LEU A 134 -0.58 -8.45 7.94
CA LEU A 134 -1.36 -7.20 7.88
C LEU A 134 -2.82 -7.45 7.48
N ALA A 135 -3.05 -8.32 6.48
CA ALA A 135 -4.38 -8.66 6.01
C ALA A 135 -5.19 -9.48 7.03
N LEU A 136 -4.55 -10.32 7.84
CA LEU A 136 -5.23 -11.14 8.85
C LEU A 136 -5.72 -10.29 10.03
N PHE A 137 -4.91 -9.31 10.45
CA PHE A 137 -5.20 -8.43 11.59
C PHE A 137 -6.09 -7.22 11.26
N CYS A 138 -6.48 -7.02 9.99
CA CYS A 138 -7.37 -5.92 9.60
C CYS A 138 -8.82 -6.06 10.09
N GLY A 139 -9.19 -7.20 10.68
CA GLY A 139 -10.51 -7.43 11.30
C GLY A 139 -11.65 -7.81 10.34
N VAL A 140 -11.41 -7.79 9.03
CA VAL A 140 -12.38 -8.24 8.01
C VAL A 140 -12.26 -9.74 7.74
N ALA A 141 -11.03 -10.26 7.61
CA ALA A 141 -10.78 -11.69 7.37
C ALA A 141 -11.07 -12.55 8.61
N ILE A 142 -10.72 -12.06 9.80
CA ILE A 142 -11.06 -12.68 11.09
C ILE A 142 -11.74 -11.62 11.96
N PRO A 143 -13.03 -11.80 12.33
CA PRO A 143 -13.69 -10.92 13.28
C PRO A 143 -12.94 -10.87 14.62
N LYS A 144 -12.76 -9.67 15.20
CA LYS A 144 -12.09 -9.47 16.51
C LYS A 144 -12.50 -10.47 17.62
N PRO A 145 -13.78 -10.89 17.75
CA PRO A 145 -14.19 -11.87 18.77
C PRO A 145 -13.58 -13.27 18.62
N GLN A 146 -13.20 -13.66 17.40
CA GLN A 146 -12.64 -14.97 17.07
C GLN A 146 -11.11 -14.99 17.14
N ILE A 147 -10.46 -13.83 17.30
CA ILE A 147 -9.01 -13.74 17.46
C ILE A 147 -8.61 -14.33 18.83
N PRO A 148 -7.61 -15.24 18.89
CA PRO A 148 -7.09 -15.79 20.14
C PRO A 148 -6.66 -14.69 21.12
N ARG A 149 -6.81 -14.96 22.43
CA ARG A 149 -6.62 -13.94 23.50
C ARG A 149 -5.27 -13.22 23.46
N PHE A 150 -4.20 -13.88 23.01
CA PHE A 150 -2.87 -13.27 22.88
C PHE A 150 -2.80 -12.16 21.83
N TRP A 151 -3.55 -12.29 20.73
CA TRP A 151 -3.53 -11.35 19.60
C TRP A 151 -4.69 -10.34 19.64
N ARG A 152 -5.56 -10.42 20.65
CA ARG A 152 -6.69 -9.52 20.85
C ARG A 152 -6.24 -8.32 21.68
N VAL A 153 -5.68 -7.32 21.01
CA VAL A 153 -5.39 -6.00 21.62
C VAL A 153 -6.58 -5.06 21.44
#